data_AF-A0A9X4KP27-F1
#
_entry.id   AF-A0A9X4KP27-F1
#
_cell.length_a   1.000
_cell.length_b   1.000
_cell.length_c   1.000
_cell.angle_alpha   90.00
_cell.angle_beta   90.00
_cell.angle_gamma   90.00
#
_symmetry.space_group_name_H-M   'P 1'
#
loop_
_entity.id
_entity.type
_entity.pdbx_description
1 polymer ?
#
loop_
_entity_poly.entity_id
_entity_poly.type
_entity_poly.pdbx_seq_one_letter_code
_entity_poly.pdbx_strand_id
1 'polypeptide(L)'
;MEKQLVFGDFHRILSEGETWKIGGFPLPDGTFWEYREPDAVVIVRNGILYVRAPLSRSHDRVQILDNAKHMYYSVEEVVVPEKGEVSFELDIRARSTGTAPGDLYDGYVSLNLLDFTTGAALDFFAGNDKYASVYAVLPFPGVEVPKSDKTRFFCVFQEDTNFKAREFNTYKIVYNRAEDEVVFYLNGAEVRRERDVPVKMNRFTIALGIMTEKDLSPEGSVSVHGQTVIAEYSPVKVTIRE
;
A
#
# COMPACT_ATOMS: atom_id res chain seq x y z
N MET A 1 -14.00 11.96 20.63
CA MET A 1 -13.81 13.18 19.78
C MET A 1 -13.60 12.73 18.34
N GLU A 2 -14.13 13.43 17.32
CA GLU A 2 -13.87 13.09 15.90
C GLU A 2 -12.97 14.14 15.24
N LYS A 3 -11.92 13.69 14.56
CA LYS A 3 -11.01 14.52 13.76
C LYS A 3 -10.93 13.97 12.34
N GLN A 4 -11.01 14.85 11.35
CA GLN A 4 -10.85 14.50 9.93
C GLN A 4 -9.59 15.15 9.36
N LEU A 5 -8.85 14.37 8.57
CA LEU A 5 -7.64 14.78 7.84
C LEU A 5 -7.78 14.36 6.38
N VAL A 6 -7.11 15.06 5.48
CA VAL A 6 -7.07 14.71 4.05
C VAL A 6 -5.62 14.68 3.60
N PHE A 7 -5.16 13.51 3.19
CA PHE A 7 -3.85 13.30 2.58
C PHE A 7 -4.03 13.34 1.07
N GLY A 8 -3.54 14.40 0.46
CA GLY A 8 -3.64 14.61 -0.97
C GLY A 8 -2.61 15.64 -1.35
N ASP A 9 -3.05 16.79 -1.82
CA ASP A 9 -2.15 17.86 -2.21
C ASP A 9 -1.16 17.44 -3.31
N PHE A 10 -1.63 16.59 -4.22
CA PHE A 10 -0.81 15.99 -5.27
C PHE A 10 -0.16 17.03 -6.19
N HIS A 11 -0.62 18.28 -6.22
CA HIS A 11 0.06 19.35 -6.97
C HIS A 11 1.51 19.57 -6.50
N ARG A 12 1.85 19.10 -5.29
CA ARG A 12 3.20 19.08 -4.71
C ARG A 12 3.87 17.72 -4.74
N ILE A 13 3.33 16.72 -5.45
CA ILE A 13 3.88 15.35 -5.50
C ILE A 13 5.35 15.31 -5.99
N LEU A 14 5.78 16.32 -6.74
CA LEU A 14 7.15 16.48 -7.22
C LEU A 14 8.04 17.34 -6.30
N SER A 15 7.45 18.06 -5.34
CA SER A 15 8.17 18.75 -4.27
C SER A 15 8.48 17.76 -3.16
N GLU A 16 9.42 16.84 -3.44
CA GLU A 16 9.69 15.70 -2.56
C GLU A 16 10.02 16.12 -1.14
N GLY A 17 9.34 15.49 -0.18
CA GLY A 17 9.53 15.74 1.24
C GLY A 17 8.62 16.82 1.82
N GLU A 18 7.81 17.52 1.03
CA GLU A 18 6.79 18.45 1.57
C GLU A 18 5.56 17.70 2.08
N THR A 19 4.84 17.02 1.19
CA THR A 19 3.60 16.29 1.51
C THR A 19 3.73 14.80 1.24
N TRP A 20 4.45 14.48 0.16
CA TRP A 20 4.82 13.12 -0.22
C TRP A 20 6.31 13.05 -0.51
N LYS A 21 6.87 11.87 -0.35
CA LYS A 21 8.24 11.53 -0.76
C LYS A 21 8.21 10.19 -1.46
N ILE A 22 9.22 9.92 -2.29
CA ILE A 22 9.39 8.56 -2.81
C ILE A 22 9.67 7.60 -1.65
N GLY A 23 8.93 6.50 -1.64
CA GLY A 23 9.09 5.42 -0.68
C GLY A 23 10.35 4.62 -0.96
N GLY A 24 10.79 3.85 0.03
CA GLY A 24 12.03 3.09 -0.08
C GLY A 24 12.57 2.69 1.27
N PHE A 25 13.76 2.09 1.27
CA PHE A 25 14.44 1.65 2.48
C PHE A 25 15.94 1.93 2.43
N PRO A 26 16.57 2.28 3.57
CA PRO A 26 18.02 2.29 3.67
C PRO A 26 18.56 0.86 3.55
N LEU A 27 19.70 0.71 2.88
CA LEU A 27 20.39 -0.57 2.69
C LEU A 27 21.59 -0.69 3.65
N PRO A 28 22.04 -1.93 3.95
CA PRO A 28 23.19 -2.15 4.84
C PRO A 28 24.50 -1.53 4.35
N ASP A 29 24.63 -1.26 3.05
CA ASP A 29 25.80 -0.62 2.45
C ASP A 29 25.77 0.92 2.55
N GLY A 30 24.75 1.49 3.20
CA GLY A 30 24.57 2.92 3.39
C GLY A 30 23.88 3.63 2.22
N THR A 31 23.55 2.93 1.15
CA THR A 31 22.72 3.47 0.06
C THR A 31 21.22 3.43 0.42
N PHE A 32 20.38 4.06 -0.40
CA PHE A 32 18.94 4.04 -0.23
C PHE A 32 18.28 3.45 -1.47
N TRP A 33 17.45 2.41 -1.28
CA TRP A 33 16.63 1.85 -2.33
C TRP A 33 15.33 2.62 -2.44
N GLU A 34 15.23 3.48 -3.44
CA GLU A 34 13.97 4.15 -3.77
C GLU A 34 13.02 3.22 -4.52
N TYR A 35 11.72 3.38 -4.36
CA TYR A 35 10.70 2.79 -5.23
C TYR A 35 10.32 3.81 -6.29
N ARG A 36 11.19 3.94 -7.30
CA ARG A 36 11.05 4.91 -8.38
C ARG A 36 11.29 4.25 -9.73
N GLU A 37 10.21 3.94 -10.43
CA GLU A 37 10.26 3.65 -11.87
C GLU A 37 10.79 4.88 -12.63
N PRO A 38 11.86 4.75 -13.44
CA PRO A 38 12.52 5.87 -14.11
C PRO A 38 11.65 6.52 -15.19
N ASP A 39 10.84 5.71 -15.89
CA ASP A 39 9.97 6.17 -16.99
C ASP A 39 8.52 6.37 -16.55
N ALA A 40 8.31 6.61 -15.24
CA ALA A 40 6.99 6.89 -14.70
C ALA A 40 6.47 8.26 -15.17
N VAL A 41 5.27 8.27 -15.77
CA VAL A 41 4.57 9.49 -16.18
C VAL A 41 3.58 9.89 -15.10
N VAL A 42 3.85 11.00 -14.42
CA VAL A 42 3.02 11.53 -13.33
C VAL A 42 2.19 12.71 -13.84
N ILE A 43 0.87 12.64 -13.65
CA ILE A 43 -0.06 13.71 -14.02
C ILE A 43 -0.96 14.00 -12.82
N VAL A 44 -1.12 15.27 -12.49
CA VAL A 44 -2.05 15.72 -11.45
C VAL A 44 -3.11 16.59 -12.08
N ARG A 45 -4.37 16.16 -11.98
CA ARG A 45 -5.50 16.90 -12.56
C ARG A 45 -6.74 16.69 -11.71
N ASN A 46 -7.49 17.76 -11.47
CA ASN A 46 -8.76 17.72 -10.72
C ASN A 46 -8.61 17.04 -9.33
N GLY A 47 -7.46 17.22 -8.67
CA GLY A 47 -7.18 16.60 -7.38
C GLY A 47 -6.87 15.09 -7.43
N ILE A 48 -6.79 14.49 -8.62
CA ILE A 48 -6.41 13.08 -8.82
C ILE A 48 -4.92 12.99 -9.18
N LEU A 49 -4.22 12.07 -8.52
CA LEU A 49 -2.88 11.63 -8.92
C LEU A 49 -3.01 10.51 -9.94
N TYR A 50 -2.44 10.69 -11.12
CA TYR A 50 -2.30 9.67 -12.16
C TYR A 50 -0.83 9.29 -12.31
N VAL A 51 -0.53 7.98 -12.32
CA VAL A 51 0.82 7.45 -12.52
C VAL A 51 0.82 6.36 -13.59
N ARG A 52 1.46 6.69 -14.72
CA ARG A 52 1.96 5.88 -15.84
C ARG A 52 3.26 5.11 -15.61
N ALA A 53 3.32 3.87 -15.16
CA ALA A 53 4.62 3.18 -14.99
C ALA A 53 4.78 1.94 -15.91
N PRO A 54 5.61 2.01 -16.96
CA PRO A 54 6.24 0.82 -17.54
C PRO A 54 7.18 0.23 -16.49
N LEU A 55 7.03 -1.06 -16.17
CA LEU A 55 7.80 -1.66 -15.09
C LEU A 55 9.20 -2.04 -15.60
N SER A 56 10.21 -1.62 -14.85
CA SER A 56 11.62 -1.88 -15.13
C SER A 56 12.43 -2.11 -13.86
N ARG A 57 11.92 -1.67 -12.71
CA ARG A 57 12.62 -1.75 -11.43
C ARG A 57 12.51 -3.15 -10.85
N SER A 58 13.63 -3.74 -10.44
CA SER A 58 13.66 -5.05 -9.80
C SER A 58 14.79 -5.16 -8.78
N HIS A 59 14.69 -6.13 -7.87
CA HIS A 59 15.71 -6.40 -6.87
C HIS A 59 15.90 -7.91 -6.65
N ASP A 60 17.01 -8.47 -7.11
CA ASP A 60 17.19 -9.93 -7.23
C ASP A 60 17.35 -10.72 -5.93
N ARG A 61 17.46 -10.03 -4.77
CA ARG A 61 17.89 -10.67 -3.51
C ARG A 61 16.98 -10.45 -2.31
N VAL A 62 16.10 -9.47 -2.37
CA VAL A 62 15.29 -9.04 -1.21
C VAL A 62 13.88 -8.75 -1.69
N GLN A 63 12.94 -9.62 -1.33
CA GLN A 63 11.55 -9.61 -1.81
C GLN A 63 10.87 -8.24 -1.62
N ILE A 64 10.95 -7.67 -0.42
CA ILE A 64 10.33 -6.37 -0.11
C ILE A 64 10.88 -5.25 -1.01
N LEU A 65 12.16 -5.32 -1.40
CA LEU A 65 12.75 -4.33 -2.30
C LEU A 65 12.35 -4.55 -3.75
N ASP A 66 12.00 -5.79 -4.13
CA ASP A 66 11.51 -6.13 -5.46
C ASP A 66 10.04 -5.75 -5.65
N ASN A 67 9.19 -5.96 -4.64
CA ASN A 67 7.74 -5.84 -4.80
C ASN A 67 7.29 -4.46 -5.29
N ALA A 68 7.71 -3.39 -4.62
CA ALA A 68 7.33 -2.04 -5.00
C ALA A 68 8.18 -1.50 -6.16
N LYS A 69 7.50 -0.91 -7.14
CA LYS A 69 8.11 -0.39 -8.36
C LYS A 69 8.17 1.12 -8.35
N HIS A 70 7.02 1.74 -8.08
CA HIS A 70 6.87 3.17 -7.93
C HIS A 70 5.94 3.47 -6.77
N MET A 71 6.41 4.11 -5.71
CA MET A 71 5.61 4.28 -4.50
C MET A 71 5.89 5.63 -3.83
N TYR A 72 4.82 6.29 -3.39
CA TYR A 72 4.89 7.50 -2.58
C TYR A 72 4.55 7.18 -1.14
N TYR A 73 5.31 7.71 -0.19
CA TYR A 73 4.97 7.74 1.24
C TYR A 73 4.49 9.12 1.63
N SER A 74 3.47 9.18 2.49
CA SER A 74 3.11 10.42 3.18
C SER A 74 4.28 10.88 4.05
N VAL A 75 4.52 12.19 4.07
CA VAL A 75 5.53 12.78 4.96
C VAL A 75 5.02 12.79 6.40
N GLU A 76 3.76 13.19 6.59
CA GLU A 76 3.08 13.08 7.87
C GLU A 76 2.59 11.65 8.12
N GLU A 77 2.63 11.24 9.38
CA GLU A 77 2.08 9.97 9.85
C GLU A 77 0.73 10.19 10.52
N VAL A 78 -0.16 9.20 10.41
CA VAL A 78 -1.42 9.20 11.15
C VAL A 78 -1.24 8.42 12.44
N VAL A 79 -1.27 9.12 13.58
CA VAL A 79 -1.22 8.49 14.91
C VAL A 79 -2.56 7.85 15.23
N VAL A 80 -2.52 6.61 15.71
CA VAL A 80 -3.71 5.86 16.13
C VAL A 80 -3.99 6.13 17.62
N PRO A 81 -5.21 6.57 17.99
CA PRO A 81 -5.56 6.82 19.38
C PRO A 81 -5.58 5.51 20.19
N GLU A 82 -5.19 5.58 21.47
CA GLU A 82 -5.06 4.37 22.29
C GLU A 82 -6.39 3.64 22.52
N LYS A 83 -7.48 4.41 22.64
CA LYS A 83 -8.83 3.93 22.97
C LYS A 83 -9.83 4.22 21.86
N GLY A 84 -9.40 4.11 20.61
CA GLY A 84 -10.21 4.56 19.48
C GLY A 84 -9.96 3.84 18.18
N GLU A 85 -10.52 4.40 17.12
CA GLU A 85 -10.39 3.89 15.77
C GLU A 85 -9.87 4.97 14.80
N VAL A 86 -9.23 4.50 13.75
CA VAL A 86 -8.87 5.30 12.58
C VAL A 86 -9.43 4.63 11.34
N SER A 87 -9.89 5.43 10.39
CA SER A 87 -10.27 4.95 9.06
C SER A 87 -9.60 5.74 7.97
N PHE A 88 -9.28 5.06 6.86
CA PHE A 88 -8.65 5.60 5.67
C PHE A 88 -9.54 5.24 4.49
N GLU A 89 -9.95 6.23 3.70
CA GLU A 89 -10.85 6.05 2.56
C GLU A 89 -10.37 6.83 1.34
N LEU A 90 -10.30 6.18 0.18
CA LEU A 90 -9.94 6.79 -1.10
C LEU A 90 -10.59 6.04 -2.27
N ASP A 91 -10.63 6.68 -3.42
CA ASP A 91 -10.97 6.04 -4.68
C ASP A 91 -9.70 5.66 -5.44
N ILE A 92 -9.65 4.41 -5.91
CA ILE A 92 -8.56 3.91 -6.76
C ILE A 92 -9.15 3.43 -8.09
N ARG A 93 -8.49 3.79 -9.19
CA ARG A 93 -8.67 3.13 -10.49
C ARG A 93 -7.35 2.52 -10.95
N ALA A 94 -7.38 1.21 -11.17
CA ALA A 94 -6.23 0.43 -11.63
C ALA A 94 -6.44 -0.05 -13.07
N ARG A 95 -5.45 0.15 -13.92
CA ARG A 95 -5.44 -0.38 -15.30
C ARG A 95 -4.05 -0.84 -15.64
N SER A 96 -3.91 -2.08 -16.08
CA SER A 96 -2.62 -2.65 -16.45
C SER A 96 -2.65 -3.18 -17.89
N THR A 97 -1.51 -3.16 -18.56
CA THR A 97 -1.34 -3.74 -19.90
C THR A 97 -0.13 -4.67 -19.90
N GLY A 98 -0.23 -5.79 -20.60
CA GLY A 98 0.83 -6.80 -20.61
C GLY A 98 0.87 -7.67 -19.36
N THR A 99 -0.04 -7.48 -18.39
CA THR A 99 -0.15 -8.37 -17.23
C THR A 99 -0.95 -9.64 -17.57
N ALA A 100 -0.64 -10.75 -16.88
CA ALA A 100 -1.37 -12.00 -16.99
C ALA A 100 -2.81 -11.87 -16.44
N PRO A 101 -3.85 -12.30 -17.18
CA PRO A 101 -5.22 -12.33 -16.67
C PRO A 101 -5.36 -13.24 -15.44
N GLY A 102 -6.15 -12.80 -14.45
CA GLY A 102 -6.38 -13.53 -13.20
C GLY A 102 -5.20 -13.54 -12.21
N ASP A 103 -4.10 -12.88 -12.55
CA ASP A 103 -2.86 -12.85 -11.79
C ASP A 103 -2.63 -11.44 -11.22
N LEU A 104 -3.18 -11.20 -10.03
CA LEU A 104 -3.09 -9.90 -9.37
C LEU A 104 -1.63 -9.47 -9.16
N TYR A 105 -0.76 -10.42 -8.85
CA TYR A 105 0.61 -10.20 -8.44
C TYR A 105 1.56 -9.81 -9.58
N ASP A 106 1.08 -9.85 -10.82
CA ASP A 106 1.84 -9.50 -12.02
C ASP A 106 1.93 -7.98 -12.28
N GLY A 107 1.08 -7.20 -11.61
CA GLY A 107 1.11 -5.74 -11.66
C GLY A 107 -0.20 -5.13 -11.15
N TYR A 108 -0.12 -4.49 -9.99
CA TYR A 108 -1.26 -3.91 -9.31
C TYR A 108 -0.98 -2.51 -8.77
N VAL A 109 -2.07 -1.82 -8.44
CA VAL A 109 -2.11 -0.51 -7.80
C VAL A 109 -2.47 -0.71 -6.34
N SER A 110 -1.83 0.00 -5.41
CA SER A 110 -2.02 -0.22 -3.98
C SER A 110 -2.28 1.04 -3.18
N LEU A 111 -3.12 0.87 -2.15
CA LEU A 111 -3.01 1.62 -0.90
C LEU A 111 -2.31 0.70 0.09
N ASN A 112 -1.20 1.13 0.68
CA ASN A 112 -0.60 0.45 1.83
C ASN A 112 -0.62 1.36 3.06
N LEU A 113 -1.01 0.82 4.21
CA LEU A 113 -0.93 1.51 5.50
C LEU A 113 0.16 0.84 6.32
N LEU A 114 1.31 1.49 6.42
CA LEU A 114 2.53 0.91 6.96
C LEU A 114 2.80 1.44 8.36
N ASP A 115 2.87 0.55 9.36
CA ASP A 115 3.36 0.88 10.69
C ASP A 115 4.79 0.38 10.87
N PHE A 116 5.75 1.24 10.55
CA PHE A 116 7.17 0.95 10.73
C PHE A 116 7.61 0.88 12.20
N THR A 117 6.73 1.09 13.18
CA THR A 117 7.04 0.85 14.59
C THR A 117 6.74 -0.58 15.03
N THR A 118 5.92 -1.31 14.27
CA THR A 118 5.51 -2.69 14.60
C THR A 118 5.73 -3.68 13.47
N GLY A 119 6.04 -3.21 12.27
CA GLY A 119 6.13 -4.01 11.06
C GLY A 119 4.78 -4.34 10.43
N ALA A 120 3.67 -3.83 10.97
CA ALA A 120 2.34 -4.12 10.45
C ALA A 120 2.08 -3.40 9.13
N ALA A 121 1.33 -4.06 8.25
CA ALA A 121 0.81 -3.47 7.03
C ALA A 121 -0.66 -3.86 6.81
N LEU A 122 -1.49 -2.88 6.46
CA LEU A 122 -2.90 -3.06 6.06
C LEU A 122 -3.09 -2.46 4.67
N ASP A 123 -3.37 -3.30 3.68
CA ASP A 123 -3.31 -2.85 2.29
C ASP A 123 -4.53 -3.25 1.48
N PHE A 124 -4.76 -2.50 0.41
CA PHE A 124 -5.64 -2.87 -0.69
C PHE A 124 -4.86 -2.89 -1.99
N PHE A 125 -4.91 -4.01 -2.70
CA PHE A 125 -4.30 -4.19 -4.01
C PHE A 125 -5.40 -4.26 -5.06
N ALA A 126 -5.28 -3.50 -6.13
CA ALA A 126 -6.25 -3.42 -7.21
C ALA A 126 -5.56 -3.68 -8.56
N GLY A 127 -6.00 -4.72 -9.24
CA GLY A 127 -5.59 -5.08 -10.60
C GLY A 127 -6.66 -4.77 -11.63
N ASN A 128 -6.52 -5.38 -12.80
CA ASN A 128 -7.50 -5.25 -13.90
C ASN A 128 -8.83 -5.95 -13.61
N ASP A 129 -8.77 -7.11 -12.97
CA ASP A 129 -9.86 -8.09 -12.87
C ASP A 129 -9.96 -8.75 -11.48
N LYS A 130 -9.01 -8.46 -10.59
CA LYS A 130 -9.00 -8.86 -9.18
C LYS A 130 -8.60 -7.71 -8.28
N TYR A 131 -8.98 -7.81 -7.03
CA TYR A 131 -8.38 -7.05 -5.94
C TYR A 131 -8.01 -7.99 -4.80
N ALA A 132 -7.20 -7.53 -3.87
CA ALA A 132 -6.98 -8.20 -2.59
C ALA A 132 -6.99 -7.20 -1.44
N SER A 133 -7.49 -7.64 -0.29
CA SER A 133 -7.15 -7.02 1.00
C SER A 133 -5.98 -7.77 1.60
N VAL A 134 -5.03 -7.05 2.19
CA VAL A 134 -3.81 -7.61 2.75
C VAL A 134 -3.67 -7.20 4.20
N TYR A 135 -3.30 -8.18 5.02
CA TYR A 135 -3.01 -8.00 6.42
C TYR A 135 -1.70 -8.73 6.72
N ALA A 136 -0.70 -7.98 7.19
CA ALA A 136 0.64 -8.49 7.33
C ALA A 136 1.37 -7.94 8.56
N VAL A 137 2.36 -8.71 9.02
CA VAL A 137 3.47 -8.25 9.84
C VAL A 137 4.74 -8.67 9.13
N LEU A 138 5.52 -7.70 8.67
CA LEU A 138 6.66 -7.90 7.78
C LEU A 138 7.97 -7.47 8.45
N PRO A 139 9.09 -8.15 8.13
CA PRO A 139 10.41 -7.73 8.57
C PRO A 139 10.93 -6.57 7.70
N PHE A 140 10.29 -5.40 7.76
CA PHE A 140 10.76 -4.22 7.02
C PHE A 140 12.20 -3.87 7.41
N PRO A 141 13.06 -3.50 6.44
CA PRO A 141 14.43 -3.07 6.73
C PRO A 141 14.46 -1.94 7.77
N GLY A 142 15.21 -2.14 8.86
CA GLY A 142 15.36 -1.16 9.94
C GLY A 142 14.22 -1.13 10.97
N VAL A 143 13.22 -2.01 10.85
CA VAL A 143 12.08 -2.07 11.78
C VAL A 143 12.21 -3.23 12.76
N GLU A 144 12.14 -2.93 14.05
CA GLU A 144 12.08 -3.96 15.10
C GLU A 144 10.64 -4.38 15.38
N VAL A 145 10.25 -5.55 14.87
CA VAL A 145 8.93 -6.12 15.13
C VAL A 145 8.86 -6.68 16.57
N PRO A 146 7.83 -6.36 17.37
CA PRO A 146 7.67 -6.92 18.71
C PRO A 146 7.75 -8.44 18.74
N LYS A 147 8.31 -9.01 19.82
CA LYS A 147 8.26 -10.46 20.04
C LYS A 147 6.84 -10.88 20.40
N SER A 148 6.43 -12.04 19.90
CA SER A 148 5.14 -12.67 20.19
C SER A 148 5.35 -14.18 20.35
N ASP A 149 4.45 -14.83 21.08
CA ASP A 149 4.29 -16.28 21.17
C ASP A 149 3.55 -16.87 19.96
N LYS A 150 2.96 -16.03 19.10
CA LYS A 150 2.32 -16.39 17.83
C LYS A 150 3.28 -16.30 16.65
N THR A 151 2.80 -16.68 15.45
CA THR A 151 3.49 -16.43 14.18
C THR A 151 3.83 -14.95 14.05
N ARG A 152 5.12 -14.63 14.15
CA ARG A 152 5.61 -13.24 14.21
C ARG A 152 5.53 -12.51 12.88
N PHE A 153 5.82 -13.22 11.78
CA PHE A 153 5.80 -12.63 10.44
C PHE A 153 4.81 -13.40 9.57
N PHE A 154 3.94 -12.66 8.90
CA PHE A 154 2.95 -13.21 7.99
C PHE A 154 2.53 -12.14 6.99
N CYS A 155 2.00 -12.58 5.85
CA CYS A 155 1.33 -11.74 4.88
C CYS A 155 0.15 -12.53 4.33
N VAL A 156 -1.08 -12.11 4.68
CA VAL A 156 -2.30 -12.84 4.33
C VAL A 156 -3.10 -12.03 3.32
N PHE A 157 -3.25 -12.61 2.14
CA PHE A 157 -4.00 -12.06 1.02
C PHE A 157 -5.40 -12.66 0.99
N GLN A 158 -6.42 -11.83 0.80
CA GLN A 158 -7.76 -12.28 0.48
C GLN A 158 -8.20 -11.63 -0.83
N GLU A 159 -8.18 -12.43 -1.90
CA GLU A 159 -8.55 -12.05 -3.27
C GLU A 159 -10.05 -12.17 -3.52
N ASP A 160 -10.60 -11.26 -4.32
CA ASP A 160 -11.95 -11.36 -4.88
C ASP A 160 -12.06 -10.56 -6.20
N THR A 161 -13.24 -10.58 -6.81
CA THR A 161 -13.58 -9.98 -8.12
C THR A 161 -14.85 -9.13 -8.09
N ASN A 162 -15.51 -8.97 -6.94
CA ASN A 162 -16.75 -8.20 -6.77
C ASN A 162 -16.52 -6.67 -6.72
N PHE A 163 -15.85 -6.13 -7.74
CA PHE A 163 -15.56 -4.70 -7.90
C PHE A 163 -15.83 -4.23 -9.33
N LYS A 164 -15.81 -2.92 -9.56
CA LYS A 164 -15.90 -2.35 -10.91
C LYS A 164 -14.53 -2.38 -11.56
N ALA A 165 -14.21 -3.50 -12.23
CA ALA A 165 -12.96 -3.71 -12.94
C ALA A 165 -12.58 -2.50 -13.81
N ARG A 166 -11.35 -1.99 -13.66
CA ARG A 166 -10.79 -0.85 -14.43
C ARG A 166 -11.50 0.48 -14.24
N GLU A 167 -12.41 0.60 -13.29
CA GLU A 167 -13.09 1.84 -12.91
C GLU A 167 -12.64 2.32 -11.53
N PHE A 168 -13.09 3.51 -11.12
CA PHE A 168 -12.92 3.96 -9.75
C PHE A 168 -13.79 3.12 -8.81
N ASN A 169 -13.17 2.60 -7.76
CA ASN A 169 -13.82 1.96 -6.63
C ASN A 169 -13.37 2.65 -5.36
N THR A 170 -14.24 2.70 -4.36
CA THR A 170 -13.93 3.29 -3.05
C THR A 170 -13.40 2.20 -2.14
N TYR A 171 -12.19 2.36 -1.64
CA TYR A 171 -11.53 1.45 -0.72
C TYR A 171 -11.47 2.10 0.64
N LYS A 172 -11.80 1.34 1.70
CA LYS A 172 -11.72 1.83 3.06
C LYS A 172 -11.17 0.78 4.01
N ILE A 173 -10.21 1.18 4.83
CA ILE A 173 -9.67 0.36 5.92
C ILE A 173 -10.00 1.06 7.22
N VAL A 174 -10.53 0.32 8.20
CA VAL A 174 -10.79 0.78 9.56
C VAL A 174 -9.95 -0.07 10.50
N TYR A 175 -9.18 0.57 11.39
CA TYR A 175 -8.50 -0.11 12.47
C TYR A 175 -8.99 0.45 13.80
N ASN A 176 -9.54 -0.43 14.64
CA ASN A 176 -9.90 -0.13 16.02
C ASN A 176 -8.83 -0.73 16.94
N ARG A 177 -8.05 0.15 17.58
CA ARG A 177 -6.94 -0.24 18.44
C ARG A 177 -7.41 -0.78 19.78
N ALA A 178 -8.56 -0.35 20.28
CA ALA A 178 -9.09 -0.83 21.56
C ALA A 178 -9.57 -2.29 21.43
N GLU A 179 -10.24 -2.59 20.32
CA GLU A 179 -10.89 -3.89 20.06
C GLU A 179 -10.00 -4.89 19.30
N ASP A 180 -8.78 -4.51 18.94
CA ASP A 180 -7.88 -5.34 18.10
C ASP A 180 -8.54 -5.81 16.81
N GLU A 181 -9.21 -4.89 16.13
CA GLU A 181 -10.04 -5.19 14.97
C GLU A 181 -9.62 -4.36 13.75
N VAL A 182 -9.49 -5.03 12.61
CA VAL A 182 -9.39 -4.38 11.29
C VAL A 182 -10.59 -4.77 10.44
N VAL A 183 -11.17 -3.80 9.75
CA VAL A 183 -12.25 -4.04 8.79
C VAL A 183 -11.93 -3.36 7.46
N PHE A 184 -12.07 -4.13 6.39
CA PHE A 184 -11.88 -3.68 5.01
C PHE A 184 -13.23 -3.56 4.34
N TYR A 185 -13.45 -2.43 3.67
CA TYR A 185 -14.64 -2.17 2.88
C TYR A 185 -14.27 -1.81 1.45
N LEU A 186 -15.08 -2.29 0.52
CA LEU A 186 -15.02 -1.96 -0.90
C LEU A 186 -16.39 -1.48 -1.35
N ASN A 187 -16.47 -0.29 -1.92
CA ASN A 187 -17.71 0.35 -2.35
C ASN A 187 -18.80 0.34 -1.26
N GLY A 188 -18.38 0.47 0.01
CA GLY A 188 -19.25 0.45 1.19
C GLY A 188 -19.63 -0.95 1.71
N ALA A 189 -19.31 -2.04 0.99
CA ALA A 189 -19.54 -3.41 1.46
C ALA A 189 -18.31 -3.92 2.24
N GLU A 190 -18.54 -4.58 3.38
CA GLU A 190 -17.46 -5.27 4.10
C GLU A 190 -16.97 -6.46 3.29
N VAL A 191 -15.66 -6.52 3.07
CA VAL A 191 -15.02 -7.60 2.29
C VAL A 191 -14.11 -8.47 3.16
N ARG A 192 -13.64 -7.95 4.30
CA ARG A 192 -12.80 -8.67 5.24
C ARG A 192 -12.85 -8.04 6.62
N ARG A 193 -12.78 -8.88 7.65
CA ARG A 193 -12.65 -8.48 9.04
C ARG A 193 -11.66 -9.39 9.76
N GLU A 194 -10.71 -8.78 10.43
CA GLU A 194 -9.74 -9.45 11.29
C GLU A 194 -9.99 -9.04 12.74
N ARG A 195 -10.02 -10.02 13.64
CA ARG A 195 -10.15 -9.82 15.09
C ARG A 195 -8.91 -10.38 15.77
N ASP A 196 -8.68 -9.96 17.01
CA ASP A 196 -7.54 -10.42 17.81
C ASP A 196 -6.18 -10.15 17.13
N VAL A 197 -6.09 -8.99 16.45
CA VAL A 197 -4.86 -8.49 15.82
C VAL A 197 -3.72 -8.55 16.85
N PRO A 198 -2.62 -9.28 16.60
CA PRO A 198 -1.63 -9.63 17.61
C PRO A 198 -0.63 -8.49 17.90
N VAL A 199 -0.72 -7.37 17.17
CA VAL A 199 0.13 -6.19 17.33
C VAL A 199 -0.72 -4.93 17.41
N LYS A 200 -0.44 -4.08 18.39
CA LYS A 200 -1.07 -2.76 18.51
C LYS A 200 -0.41 -1.80 17.53
N MET A 201 -1.07 -1.52 16.42
CA MET A 201 -0.55 -0.60 15.41
C MET A 201 -0.64 0.82 15.97
N ASN A 202 0.47 1.58 15.91
CA ASN A 202 0.61 2.84 16.63
C ASN A 202 0.43 4.06 15.73
N ARG A 203 0.90 3.92 14.49
CA ARG A 203 0.88 4.99 13.50
C ARG A 203 0.96 4.40 12.11
N PHE A 204 0.42 5.11 11.13
CA PHE A 204 0.50 4.71 9.73
C PHE A 204 1.19 5.78 8.90
N THR A 205 2.21 5.35 8.16
CA THR A 205 2.62 6.00 6.91
C THR A 205 1.65 5.52 5.83
N ILE A 206 1.01 6.46 5.13
CA ILE A 206 0.16 6.14 3.99
C ILE A 206 1.06 5.99 2.77
N ALA A 207 0.94 4.88 2.05
CA ALA A 207 1.67 4.66 0.82
C ALA A 207 0.73 4.40 -0.36
N LEU A 208 1.03 5.02 -1.49
CA LEU A 208 0.33 4.84 -2.77
C LEU A 208 1.30 4.25 -3.77
N GLY A 209 1.03 3.02 -4.22
CA GLY A 209 2.03 2.19 -4.90
C GLY A 209 1.59 1.59 -6.23
N ILE A 210 2.55 1.45 -7.13
CA ILE A 210 2.54 0.49 -8.22
C ILE A 210 3.52 -0.61 -7.86
N MET A 211 3.04 -1.85 -7.87
CA MET A 211 3.77 -2.98 -7.31
C MET A 211 3.54 -4.26 -8.13
N THR A 212 4.39 -5.24 -7.86
CA THR A 212 4.23 -6.65 -8.20
C THR A 212 4.46 -7.46 -6.91
N GLU A 213 4.03 -8.72 -6.89
CA GLU A 213 4.26 -9.62 -5.75
C GLU A 213 4.67 -11.00 -6.26
N LYS A 214 5.58 -11.03 -7.23
CA LYS A 214 6.16 -12.27 -7.73
C LYS A 214 7.30 -12.68 -6.83
N ASP A 215 7.23 -13.90 -6.30
CA ASP A 215 8.33 -14.47 -5.53
C ASP A 215 9.63 -14.45 -6.33
N LEU A 216 10.72 -14.08 -5.67
CA LEU A 216 12.05 -14.20 -6.25
C LEU A 216 12.32 -15.66 -6.61
N SER A 217 12.83 -15.88 -7.82
CA SER A 217 13.36 -17.17 -8.25
C SER A 217 14.76 -17.40 -7.68
N PRO A 218 15.30 -18.63 -7.73
CA PRO A 218 16.71 -18.89 -7.43
C PRO A 218 17.67 -18.03 -8.26
N GLU A 219 17.29 -17.65 -9.47
CA GLU A 219 18.07 -16.83 -10.40
C GLU A 219 17.91 -15.31 -10.20
N GLY A 220 16.96 -14.87 -9.37
CA GLY A 220 16.67 -13.46 -9.11
C GLY A 220 15.23 -13.08 -9.38
N SER A 221 14.98 -11.80 -9.66
CA SER A 221 13.63 -11.29 -9.87
C SER A 221 13.03 -11.76 -11.19
N VAL A 222 11.77 -12.20 -11.13
CA VAL A 222 10.95 -12.56 -12.30
C VAL A 222 9.75 -11.63 -12.45
N SER A 223 9.75 -10.53 -11.70
CA SER A 223 8.56 -9.69 -11.53
C SER A 223 8.33 -8.70 -12.67
N VAL A 224 9.31 -8.51 -13.56
CA VAL A 224 9.23 -7.58 -14.69
C VAL A 224 9.44 -8.34 -16.00
N HIS A 225 8.53 -8.15 -16.94
CA HIS A 225 8.55 -8.80 -18.26
C HIS A 225 8.02 -7.91 -19.40
N GLY A 226 7.86 -6.60 -19.15
CA GLY A 226 7.42 -5.61 -20.14
C GLY A 226 5.99 -5.09 -19.94
N GLN A 227 5.39 -5.39 -18.79
CA GLN A 227 4.08 -4.88 -18.41
C GLN A 227 4.12 -3.39 -18.03
N THR A 228 2.94 -2.77 -18.03
CA THR A 228 2.74 -1.39 -17.61
C THR A 228 1.54 -1.32 -16.68
N VAL A 229 1.66 -0.56 -15.59
CA VAL A 229 0.58 -0.32 -14.64
C VAL A 229 0.23 1.16 -14.65
N ILE A 230 -1.06 1.45 -14.59
CA ILE A 230 -1.65 2.78 -14.52
C ILE A 230 -2.44 2.88 -13.23
N ALA A 231 -2.00 3.77 -12.36
CA ALA A 231 -2.64 4.06 -11.09
C ALA A 231 -3.32 5.43 -11.13
N GLU A 232 -4.53 5.51 -10.58
CA GLU A 232 -5.20 6.77 -10.30
C GLU A 232 -5.77 6.78 -8.89
N TYR A 233 -5.45 7.82 -8.13
CA TYR A 233 -5.82 7.98 -6.72
C TYR A 233 -6.57 9.28 -6.47
N SER A 234 -7.67 9.20 -5.72
CA SER A 234 -8.18 10.37 -5.02
C SER A 234 -7.33 10.69 -3.78
N PRO A 235 -7.51 11.88 -3.16
CA PRO A 235 -7.01 12.13 -1.82
C PRO A 235 -7.55 11.08 -0.83
N VAL A 236 -6.73 10.70 0.15
CA VAL A 236 -7.10 9.80 1.23
C VAL A 236 -7.74 10.61 2.34
N LYS A 237 -9.02 10.32 2.62
CA LYS A 237 -9.73 10.86 3.78
C LYS A 237 -9.43 9.99 4.98
N VAL A 238 -9.00 10.62 6.06
CA VAL A 238 -8.69 9.96 7.32
C VAL A 238 -9.62 10.47 8.40
N THR A 239 -10.32 9.56 9.07
CA THR A 239 -11.18 9.90 10.22
C THR A 239 -10.65 9.20 11.46
N ILE A 240 -10.38 9.97 12.52
CA ILE A 240 -9.89 9.49 13.80
C ILE A 240 -10.97 9.72 14.85
N ARG A 241 -11.28 8.69 15.64
CA ARG A 241 -12.26 8.75 16.73
C ARG A 241 -11.66 8.24 18.02
N GLU A 242 -11.79 9.06 19.05
CA GLU A 242 -11.46 8.77 20.46
C GLU A 242 -12.71 8.53 21.30
#